data_AF-A0A928IXH6-F1
#
_entry.id   AF-A0A928IXH6-F1
#
_cell.length_a   1.000
_cell.length_b   1.000
_cell.length_c   1.000
_cell.angle_alpha   90.00
_cell.angle_beta   90.00
_cell.angle_gamma   90.00
#
_symmetry.space_group_name_H-M   'P 1'
#
loop_
_entity.id
_entity.type
_entity.pdbx_description
1 polymer ?
#
loop_
_entity_poly.entity_id
_entity_poly.type
_entity_poly.pdbx_seq_one_letter_code
_entity_poly.pdbx_strand_id
1 'polypeptide(L)'
;MNKKPIRANFVVRIAFTLIFIFLFVSVINLQVEMNELRKLRDEKVAQVAELQDDVDELELRIAEPINDSYIERVAREQLGFRKPHEIIFVNGIAD
;
A
#
# COMPACT_ATOMS: atom_id res chain seq x y z
N MET A 1 -60.86 -22.04 32.86
CA MET A 1 -60.42 -22.23 31.45
C MET A 1 -59.06 -21.56 31.28
N ASN A 2 -57.96 -22.31 31.51
CA ASN A 2 -56.60 -21.75 31.52
C ASN A 2 -56.07 -21.57 30.10
N LYS A 3 -56.04 -20.32 29.62
CA LYS A 3 -55.39 -19.96 28.35
C LYS A 3 -53.88 -19.98 28.56
N LYS A 4 -53.21 -21.08 28.16
CA LYS A 4 -51.74 -21.13 28.12
C LYS A 4 -51.23 -20.05 27.15
N PRO A 5 -50.21 -19.25 27.49
CA PRO A 5 -49.66 -18.22 26.60
C PRO A 5 -48.74 -18.84 25.54
N ILE A 6 -49.31 -19.64 24.64
CA ILE A 6 -48.56 -20.36 23.59
C ILE A 6 -47.93 -19.38 22.57
N ARG A 7 -48.45 -18.15 22.47
CA ARG A 7 -48.00 -17.14 21.49
C ARG A 7 -46.76 -16.34 21.91
N ALA A 8 -46.52 -16.13 23.21
CA ALA A 8 -45.39 -15.33 23.68
C ALA A 8 -44.04 -15.99 23.35
N ASN A 9 -43.94 -17.30 23.55
CA ASN A 9 -42.71 -18.06 23.28
C ASN A 9 -42.33 -18.10 21.79
N PHE A 10 -43.32 -18.05 20.90
CA PHE A 10 -43.07 -18.05 19.46
C PHE A 10 -42.53 -16.70 18.97
N VAL A 11 -43.14 -15.60 19.41
CA VAL A 11 -42.69 -14.23 19.06
C VAL A 11 -41.30 -13.96 19.62
N VAL A 12 -41.04 -14.34 20.88
CA VAL A 12 -39.72 -14.18 21.49
C VAL A 12 -38.67 -15.01 20.75
N ARG A 13 -38.98 -16.24 20.37
CA ARG A 13 -38.06 -17.09 19.60
C ARG A 13 -37.74 -16.49 18.22
N ILE A 14 -38.73 -15.90 17.54
CA ILE A 14 -38.50 -15.21 16.26
C ILE A 14 -37.63 -13.97 16.46
N ALA A 15 -37.92 -13.14 17.46
CA ALA A 15 -37.14 -11.94 17.75
C ALA A 15 -35.66 -12.29 18.02
N PHE A 16 -35.39 -13.30 18.85
CA PHE A 16 -34.03 -13.79 19.09
C PHE A 16 -33.36 -14.33 17.82
N THR A 17 -34.09 -15.06 16.98
CA THR A 17 -33.55 -15.57 15.71
C THR A 17 -33.16 -14.42 14.78
N LEU A 18 -33.99 -13.38 14.67
CA LEU A 18 -33.69 -12.20 13.85
C LEU A 18 -32.49 -11.42 14.37
N ILE A 19 -32.39 -11.23 15.69
CA ILE A 19 -31.23 -10.59 16.32
C ILE A 19 -29.97 -11.42 16.06
N PHE A 20 -30.06 -12.74 16.16
CA PHE A 20 -28.93 -13.62 15.90
C PHE A 20 -28.46 -13.53 14.45
N ILE A 21 -29.38 -13.54 13.49
CA ILE A 21 -29.04 -13.37 12.06
C ILE A 21 -28.40 -12.00 11.83
N PHE A 22 -28.95 -10.93 12.41
CA PHE A 22 -28.38 -9.59 12.30
C PHE A 22 -26.94 -9.54 12.83
N LEU A 23 -26.71 -10.08 14.03
CA LEU A 23 -25.37 -10.15 14.62
C LEU A 23 -24.42 -10.98 13.75
N PHE A 24 -24.89 -12.11 13.23
CA PHE A 24 -24.07 -12.98 12.38
C PHE A 24 -23.63 -12.26 11.10
N VAL A 25 -24.56 -11.58 10.42
CA VAL A 25 -24.27 -10.75 9.24
C VAL A 25 -23.31 -9.61 9.59
N SER A 26 -23.51 -8.96 10.74
CA SER A 26 -22.67 -7.87 11.20
C SER A 26 -21.22 -8.32 11.45
N VAL A 27 -21.03 -9.50 12.06
CA VAL A 27 -19.70 -10.09 12.27
C VAL A 27 -19.01 -10.41 10.95
N ILE A 28 -19.73 -10.94 9.96
CA ILE A 28 -19.16 -11.22 8.63
C ILE A 28 -18.70 -9.93 7.97
N ASN A 29 -19.54 -8.89 7.97
CA ASN A 29 -19.19 -7.59 7.38
C ASN A 29 -17.98 -6.98 8.07
N LEU A 30 -17.94 -7.03 9.40
CA LEU A 30 -16.79 -6.56 10.17
C LEU A 30 -15.51 -7.34 9.83
N GLN A 31 -15.61 -8.65 9.61
CA GLN A 31 -14.47 -9.48 9.23
C GLN A 31 -13.93 -9.13 7.84
N VAL A 32 -14.82 -8.82 6.88
CA VAL A 32 -14.45 -8.36 5.54
C VAL A 32 -13.75 -7.00 5.61
N GLU A 33 -14.38 -6.03 6.27
CA GLU A 33 -13.82 -4.69 6.47
C GLU A 33 -12.46 -4.74 7.17
N MET A 34 -12.33 -5.55 8.22
CA MET A 34 -11.07 -5.76 8.93
C MET A 34 -9.98 -6.32 8.01
N ASN A 35 -10.33 -7.19 7.07
CA ASN A 35 -9.38 -7.75 6.12
C ASN A 35 -8.93 -6.71 5.08
N GLU A 36 -9.85 -5.88 4.59
CA GLU A 36 -9.54 -4.76 3.69
C GLU A 36 -8.64 -3.73 4.37
N LEU A 37 -8.95 -3.34 5.61
CA LEU A 37 -8.12 -2.44 6.41
C LEU A 37 -6.70 -2.99 6.62
N ARG A 38 -6.58 -4.30 6.87
CA ARG A 38 -5.26 -4.96 6.99
C ARG A 38 -4.46 -4.88 5.70
N LYS A 39 -5.11 -5.17 4.55
CA LYS A 39 -4.45 -5.07 3.23
C LYS A 39 -3.98 -3.65 2.95
N LEU A 40 -4.83 -2.65 3.16
CA LEU A 40 -4.48 -1.23 2.98
C LEU A 40 -3.32 -0.83 3.89
N ARG A 41 -3.33 -1.28 5.14
CA ARG A 41 -2.23 -1.04 6.09
C ARG A 41 -0.94 -1.67 5.59
N ASP A 42 -0.96 -2.92 5.16
CA ASP A 42 0.25 -3.62 4.68
C ASP A 42 0.80 -2.98 3.40
N GLU A 43 -0.07 -2.56 2.48
CA GLU A 43 0.30 -1.81 1.28
C GLU A 43 0.98 -0.47 1.64
N LYS A 44 0.42 0.27 2.60
CA LYS A 44 0.99 1.55 3.05
C LYS A 44 2.32 1.37 3.78
N VAL A 45 2.46 0.31 4.56
CA VAL A 45 3.74 -0.04 5.20
C VAL A 45 4.80 -0.37 4.15
N ALA A 46 4.44 -1.12 3.11
CA ALA A 46 5.34 -1.41 2.00
C ALA A 46 5.78 -0.12 1.26
N GLN A 47 4.84 0.79 0.97
CA GLN A 47 5.14 2.08 0.36
C GLN A 47 6.09 2.93 1.22
N VAL A 48 5.90 2.93 2.54
CA VAL A 48 6.80 3.66 3.45
C VAL A 48 8.19 3.04 3.47
N ALA A 49 8.29 1.70 3.44
CA ALA A 49 9.58 1.02 3.39
C ALA A 49 10.33 1.34 2.09
N GLU A 50 9.65 1.26 0.94
CA GLU A 50 10.23 1.60 -0.37
C GLU A 50 10.71 3.07 -0.41
N LEU A 51 9.89 4.01 0.07
CA LEU A 51 10.28 5.42 0.15
C LEU A 51 11.44 5.65 1.10
N GLN A 52 11.54 4.89 2.18
CA GLN A 52 12.66 5.00 3.11
C GLN A 52 13.95 4.50 2.46
N ASP A 53 13.90 3.38 1.73
CA ASP A 53 15.04 2.87 0.97
C ASP A 53 15.51 3.90 -0.09
N ASP A 54 14.58 4.54 -0.80
CA ASP A 54 14.88 5.62 -1.75
C ASP A 54 15.54 6.82 -1.07
N VAL A 55 15.05 7.22 0.10
CA VAL A 55 15.62 8.31 0.89
C VAL A 55 17.04 7.96 1.33
N ASP A 56 17.25 6.76 1.87
CA ASP A 56 18.56 6.30 2.33
C ASP A 56 19.56 6.25 1.15
N GLU A 57 19.12 5.82 -0.04
CA GLU A 57 19.95 5.85 -1.26
C GLU A 57 20.30 7.28 -1.67
N LEU A 58 19.32 8.19 -1.67
CA LEU A 58 19.53 9.59 -2.02
C LEU A 58 20.45 10.29 -1.01
N GLU A 59 20.29 10.00 0.27
CA GLU A 59 21.18 10.51 1.33
C GLU A 59 22.61 10.01 1.12
N LEU A 60 22.80 8.74 0.76
CA LEU A 60 24.12 8.20 0.44
C LEU A 60 24.73 8.89 -0.79
N ARG A 61 23.93 9.14 -1.84
CA ARG A 61 24.37 9.88 -3.04
C ARG A 61 24.75 11.33 -2.72
N ILE A 62 24.05 12.00 -1.79
CA ILE A 62 24.36 13.38 -1.37
C ILE A 62 25.56 13.41 -0.41
N ALA A 63 25.73 12.39 0.42
CA ALA A 63 26.83 12.27 1.37
C ALA A 63 28.16 11.96 0.67
N GLU A 64 28.14 11.46 -0.57
CA GLU A 64 29.35 11.41 -1.39
C GLU A 64 29.94 12.83 -1.51
N PRO A 65 31.21 13.05 -1.14
CA PRO A 65 31.82 14.36 -1.25
C PRO A 65 31.72 14.83 -2.69
N ILE A 66 31.28 16.09 -2.88
CA ILE A 66 31.20 16.75 -4.19
C ILE A 66 32.62 16.84 -4.74
N ASN A 67 33.02 15.79 -5.43
CA ASN A 67 34.29 15.66 -6.13
C ASN A 67 34.03 15.85 -7.63
N ASP A 68 35.09 16.08 -8.40
CA ASP A 68 34.97 16.29 -9.85
C ASP A 68 34.28 15.11 -10.57
N SER A 69 34.41 13.89 -10.02
CA SER A 69 33.71 12.69 -10.53
C SER A 69 32.20 12.76 -10.35
N TYR A 70 31.71 13.27 -9.22
CA TYR A 70 30.28 13.47 -8.94
C TYR A 70 29.69 14.52 -9.89
N ILE A 71 30.40 15.64 -10.08
CA ILE A 71 29.99 16.70 -11.01
C ILE A 71 29.97 16.19 -12.45
N GLU A 72 30.99 15.43 -12.87
CA GLU A 72 31.04 14.84 -14.21
C GLU A 72 29.90 13.84 -14.44
N ARG A 73 29.57 13.01 -13.45
CA ARG A 73 28.43 12.07 -13.51
C ARG A 73 27.10 12.79 -13.66
N VAL A 74 26.79 13.76 -12.78
CA VAL A 74 25.53 14.52 -12.84
C VAL A 74 25.43 15.31 -14.15
N ALA A 75 26.54 15.92 -14.60
CA ALA A 75 26.59 16.65 -15.86
C ALA A 75 26.27 15.74 -17.06
N ARG A 76 26.80 14.52 -17.10
CA ARG A 76 26.52 13.56 -18.19
C ARG A 76 25.13 12.94 -18.10
N GLU A 77 24.75 12.43 -16.94
CA GLU A 77 23.55 11.60 -16.76
C GLU A 77 22.27 12.44 -16.67
N GLN A 78 22.31 13.57 -15.95
CA GLN A 78 21.10 14.39 -15.73
C GLN A 78 21.01 15.59 -16.67
N LEU A 79 22.15 16.19 -17.05
CA LEU A 79 22.19 17.42 -17.84
C LEU A 79 22.58 17.19 -19.31
N GLY A 80 22.96 15.97 -19.69
CA GLY A 80 23.39 15.63 -21.04
C GLY A 80 24.61 16.40 -21.52
N PHE A 81 25.36 17.00 -20.59
CA PHE A 81 26.60 17.69 -20.88
C PHE A 81 27.70 16.68 -21.23
N ARG A 82 28.61 17.13 -22.09
CA ARG A 82 29.65 16.33 -22.71
C ARG A 82 30.94 17.10 -22.70
N LYS A 83 32.07 16.40 -22.61
CA LYS A 83 33.36 17.08 -22.70
C LYS A 83 33.50 17.68 -24.11
N PRO A 84 34.12 18.86 -24.26
CA PRO A 84 34.21 19.54 -25.56
C PRO A 84 34.84 18.72 -26.69
N HIS A 85 35.55 17.63 -26.36
CA HIS A 85 36.30 16.79 -27.30
C HIS A 85 35.76 15.35 -27.39
N GLU A 86 34.54 15.08 -26.92
CA GLU A 86 33.96 13.73 -26.87
C GLU A 86 33.02 13.45 -28.06
N ILE A 87 33.26 12.37 -28.80
CA ILE A 87 32.48 11.94 -29.97
C ILE A 87 31.58 10.77 -29.56
N ILE A 88 30.26 10.92 -29.74
CA ILE A 88 29.27 9.89 -29.38
C ILE A 88 29.09 8.92 -30.55
N PHE A 89 29.30 7.63 -30.30
CA PHE A 89 28.93 6.56 -31.23
C PHE A 89 27.57 5.99 -30.83
N VAL A 90 26.52 6.34 -31.58
CA VAL A 90 25.21 5.70 -31.41
C VAL A 90 25.16 4.51 -32.37
N ASN A 91 25.25 3.29 -31.84
CA ASN A 91 25.01 2.10 -32.64
C ASN A 91 23.51 1.99 -32.90
N GLY A 92 23.10 2.24 -34.14
CA GLY A 92 21.70 2.13 -34.59
C GLY A 92 21.22 0.69 -34.78
N ILE A 93 21.65 -0.25 -33.94
CA ILE A 93 21.06 -1.60 -33.91
C ILE A 93 19.80 -1.48 -33.08
N ALA A 94 18.68 -1.28 -33.77
CA ALA A 94 17.35 -1.38 -33.19
C ALA A 94 17.08 -2.85 -32.85
N ASP A 95 16.84 -3.15 -31.58
CA ASP A 95 16.15 -4.37 -31.15
C ASP A 95 14.63 -4.13 -31.16
#